data_AF-A0A1C6NLA7-F1
#
_entry.id   AF-A0A1C6NLA7-F1
#
_cell.length_a   1.000
_cell.length_b   1.000
_cell.length_c   1.000
_cell.angle_alpha   90.00
_cell.angle_beta   90.00
_cell.angle_gamma   90.00
#
_symmetry.space_group_name_H-M   'P 1'
#
loop_
_entity.id
_entity.type
_entity.pdbx_description
1 polymer ?
#
loop_
_entity_poly.entity_id
_entity_poly.type
_entity_poly.pdbx_seq_one_letter_code
_entity_poly.pdbx_strand_id
1 'polypeptide(L)'
;MATTLPRRLFGAFLLAAALALAPAAAVAAYLALALVSAWIPLLAGAALITALAVGSLLGRAAFTLFGVTARRRRATALFAAGLTTCVAVLGSVTVFRPMPAPDAGPVPQGVQYWRTPAGDRLAHVHQPAAGTPRPTPVIFLHGGPGTPGEGVPRAGRALAAAGFDVYAYDQTGSGRSTRLGDVRDYTVARHVADLDTVRRAIGAQRVILVGQSWGA
;
A
#
# COMPACT_ATOMS: atom_id res chain seq x y z
N MET A 1 -14.96 -33.43 36.71
CA MET A 1 -16.34 -32.89 36.65
C MET A 1 -16.74 -32.67 35.20
N ALA A 2 -17.88 -33.19 34.78
CA ALA A 2 -18.39 -32.99 33.43
C ALA A 2 -18.80 -31.52 33.22
N THR A 3 -18.44 -30.93 32.08
CA THR A 3 -18.80 -29.55 31.74
C THR A 3 -20.27 -29.46 31.35
N THR A 4 -21.04 -28.61 32.03
CA THR A 4 -22.48 -28.38 31.77
C THR A 4 -22.70 -27.74 30.39
N LEU A 5 -23.84 -28.00 29.74
CA LEU A 5 -24.20 -27.42 28.45
C LEU A 5 -24.08 -25.88 28.39
N PRO A 6 -24.56 -25.09 29.36
CA PRO A 6 -24.41 -23.62 29.34
C PRO A 6 -22.95 -23.16 29.32
N ARG A 7 -22.07 -23.83 30.08
CA ARG A 7 -20.62 -23.53 30.08
C ARG A 7 -19.99 -23.82 28.72
N ARG A 8 -20.42 -24.87 28.02
CA ARG A 8 -19.92 -25.19 26.67
C ARG A 8 -20.38 -24.17 25.65
N LEU A 9 -21.65 -23.76 25.71
CA LEU A 9 -22.20 -22.73 24.83
C LEU A 9 -21.49 -21.39 25.02
N PHE A 10 -21.26 -20.99 26.28
CA PHE A 10 -20.53 -19.76 26.57
C PHE A 10 -19.05 -19.85 26.15
N GLY A 11 -18.41 -21.01 26.34
CA GLY A 11 -17.05 -21.24 25.81
C GLY A 11 -16.97 -21.13 24.30
N ALA A 12 -17.96 -21.67 23.57
CA ALA A 12 -18.03 -21.56 22.11
C ALA A 12 -18.25 -20.11 21.66
N PHE A 13 -19.12 -19.38 22.36
CA PHE A 13 -19.31 -17.95 22.13
C PHE A 13 -18.00 -17.16 22.29
N LEU A 14 -17.22 -17.43 23.34
CA LEU A 14 -15.93 -16.75 23.54
C LEU A 14 -14.91 -17.06 22.44
N LEU A 15 -14.91 -18.28 21.88
CA LEU A 15 -14.07 -18.61 20.72
C LEU A 15 -14.52 -17.85 19.47
N ALA A 16 -15.83 -17.78 19.20
CA ALA A 16 -16.36 -17.00 18.10
C ALA A 16 -16.04 -15.50 18.26
N ALA A 17 -16.17 -14.97 19.47
CA ALA A 17 -15.78 -13.60 19.80
C ALA A 17 -14.27 -13.39 19.59
N ALA A 18 -13.42 -14.35 19.94
CA ALA A 18 -11.97 -14.26 19.70
C ALA A 18 -11.64 -14.17 18.20
N LEU A 19 -12.33 -14.95 17.36
CA LEU A 19 -12.16 -14.93 15.90
C LEU A 19 -12.57 -13.59 15.27
N ALA A 20 -13.53 -12.88 15.86
CA ALA A 20 -13.96 -11.57 15.37
C ALA A 20 -13.12 -10.41 15.94
N LEU A 21 -12.87 -10.42 17.26
CA LEU A 21 -12.25 -9.30 17.97
C LEU A 21 -10.74 -9.24 17.79
N ALA A 22 -10.05 -10.37 17.68
CA ALA A 22 -8.59 -10.38 17.54
C ALA A 22 -8.12 -9.72 16.23
N PRO A 23 -8.70 -10.03 15.04
CA PRO A 23 -8.35 -9.31 13.81
C PRO A 23 -8.72 -7.83 13.85
N ALA A 24 -9.88 -7.48 14.40
CA ALA A 24 -10.31 -6.08 14.51
C ALA A 24 -9.35 -5.26 15.39
N ALA A 25 -8.95 -5.80 16.55
CA ALA A 25 -7.98 -5.17 17.43
C ALA A 25 -6.59 -5.07 16.78
N ALA A 26 -6.17 -6.07 16.02
CA ALA A 26 -4.92 -6.06 15.28
C ALA A 26 -4.88 -4.95 14.21
N VAL A 27 -5.97 -4.79 13.45
CA VAL A 27 -6.11 -3.71 12.46
C VAL A 27 -6.10 -2.35 13.16
N ALA A 28 -6.81 -2.20 14.28
CA ALA A 28 -6.81 -0.95 15.04
C ALA A 28 -5.41 -0.59 15.56
N ALA A 29 -4.67 -1.57 16.10
CA ALA A 29 -3.30 -1.38 16.56
C ALA A 29 -2.35 -1.01 15.41
N TYR A 30 -2.50 -1.67 14.25
CA TYR A 30 -1.74 -1.35 13.03
C TYR A 30 -1.97 0.10 12.61
N LEU A 31 -3.24 0.49 12.46
CA LEU A 31 -3.61 1.83 12.00
C LEU A 31 -3.18 2.92 12.98
N ALA A 32 -3.36 2.70 14.29
CA ALA A 32 -2.95 3.66 15.31
C ALA A 32 -1.43 3.90 15.27
N LEU A 33 -0.64 2.85 15.11
CA LEU A 33 0.81 2.97 15.03
C LEU A 33 1.27 3.56 13.69
N ALA A 34 0.54 3.30 12.60
CA ALA A 34 0.80 3.87 11.28
C ALA A 34 0.67 5.41 11.25
N LEU A 35 0.00 6.01 12.24
CA LEU A 35 -0.07 7.48 12.39
C LEU A 35 1.27 8.10 12.80
N VAL A 36 2.19 7.32 13.39
CA VAL A 36 3.45 7.83 13.96
C VAL A 36 4.69 7.09 13.45
N SER A 37 4.52 5.97 12.74
CA SER A 37 5.61 5.17 12.20
C SER A 37 5.27 4.63 10.83
N ALA A 38 6.26 4.58 9.95
CA ALA A 38 6.17 3.89 8.66
C ALA A 38 7.04 2.63 8.61
N TRP A 39 7.58 2.18 9.75
CA TRP A 39 8.40 0.97 9.81
C TRP A 39 7.51 -0.27 9.80
N ILE A 40 7.27 -0.83 8.60
CA ILE A 40 6.33 -1.94 8.36
C ILE A 40 6.52 -3.13 9.32
N PRO A 41 7.75 -3.60 9.62
CA PRO A 41 7.96 -4.66 10.61
C PRO A 41 7.36 -4.36 12.00
N LEU A 42 7.45 -3.11 12.45
CA LEU A 42 6.86 -2.67 13.72
C LEU A 42 5.34 -2.67 13.66
N LEU A 43 4.77 -2.15 12.57
CA LEU A 43 3.32 -2.11 12.35
C LEU A 43 2.73 -3.54 12.36
N ALA A 44 3.34 -4.44 11.59
CA ALA A 44 2.94 -5.84 11.52
C ALA A 44 3.14 -6.56 12.86
N GLY A 45 4.26 -6.31 13.54
CA GLY A 45 4.55 -6.86 14.87
C GLY A 45 3.51 -6.44 15.92
N ALA A 46 3.15 -5.16 15.97
CA ALA A 46 2.12 -4.64 16.87
C ALA A 46 0.75 -5.27 16.60
N ALA A 47 0.37 -5.43 15.32
CA ALA A 47 -0.87 -6.10 14.93
C ALA A 47 -0.90 -7.57 15.38
N LEU A 48 0.19 -8.31 15.14
CA LEU A 48 0.33 -9.72 15.50
C LEU A 48 0.31 -9.93 17.02
N ILE A 49 1.02 -9.10 17.78
CA ILE A 49 1.01 -9.14 19.25
C ILE A 49 -0.39 -8.85 19.80
N THR A 50 -1.09 -7.86 19.23
CA THR A 50 -2.45 -7.51 19.65
C THR A 50 -3.44 -8.64 19.36
N ALA A 51 -3.36 -9.24 18.16
CA ALA A 51 -4.17 -10.41 17.79
C ALA A 51 -3.93 -11.58 18.78
N LEU A 52 -2.66 -11.87 19.06
CA LEU A 52 -2.27 -12.93 19.98
C LEU A 52 -2.78 -12.66 21.40
N ALA A 53 -2.68 -11.43 21.90
CA ALA A 53 -3.11 -11.05 23.23
C ALA A 53 -4.63 -11.21 23.40
N VAL A 54 -5.42 -10.64 22.48
CA VAL A 54 -6.90 -10.72 22.51
C VAL A 54 -7.35 -12.18 22.33
N GLY A 55 -6.78 -12.89 21.35
CA GLY A 55 -7.08 -14.29 21.10
C GLY A 55 -6.73 -15.19 22.28
N SER A 56 -5.58 -14.96 22.93
CA SER A 56 -5.14 -15.75 24.09
C SER A 56 -5.98 -15.47 25.33
N LEU A 57 -6.43 -14.23 25.55
CA LEU A 57 -7.28 -13.87 26.69
C LEU A 57 -8.64 -14.58 26.60
N LEU A 58 -9.32 -14.44 25.47
CA LEU A 58 -10.63 -15.04 25.22
C LEU A 58 -10.54 -16.57 25.08
N GLY A 59 -9.51 -17.07 24.39
CA GLY A 59 -9.24 -18.50 24.25
C GLY A 59 -8.91 -19.17 25.59
N ARG A 60 -8.14 -18.52 26.46
CA ARG A 60 -7.88 -19.04 27.82
C ARG A 60 -9.17 -19.16 28.62
N ALA A 61 -10.05 -18.15 28.56
CA ALA A 61 -11.37 -18.21 29.20
C ALA A 61 -12.22 -19.35 28.61
N ALA A 62 -12.33 -19.47 27.28
CA ALA A 62 -13.06 -20.54 26.62
C ALA A 62 -12.54 -21.94 27.00
N PHE A 63 -11.22 -22.17 26.94
CA PHE A 63 -10.61 -23.45 27.30
C PHE A 63 -10.80 -23.80 28.78
N THR A 64 -10.87 -22.83 29.68
CA THR A 64 -11.22 -23.10 31.09
C THR A 64 -12.67 -23.59 31.22
N LEU A 65 -13.60 -23.05 30.43
CA LEU A 65 -15.01 -23.48 30.42
C LEU A 65 -15.19 -24.88 29.83
N PHE A 66 -14.34 -25.27 28.87
CA PHE A 66 -14.27 -26.62 28.33
C PHE A 66 -13.54 -27.62 29.22
N GLY A 67 -12.97 -27.19 30.35
CA GLY A 67 -12.26 -28.08 31.27
C GLY A 67 -10.88 -28.52 30.77
N VAL A 68 -10.30 -27.82 29.79
CA VAL A 68 -8.92 -28.08 29.32
C VAL A 68 -7.96 -27.82 30.48
N THR A 69 -7.01 -28.72 30.73
CA THR A 69 -6.08 -28.59 31.86
C THR A 69 -5.16 -27.37 31.74
N ALA A 70 -4.69 -26.83 32.87
CA ALA A 70 -3.78 -25.68 32.89
C ALA A 70 -2.50 -25.92 32.08
N ARG A 71 -1.95 -27.14 32.15
CA ARG A 71 -0.77 -27.55 31.37
C ARG A 71 -1.04 -27.45 29.86
N ARG A 72 -2.16 -27.97 29.37
CA ARG A 72 -2.53 -27.91 27.95
C ARG A 72 -2.79 -26.48 27.50
N ARG A 73 -3.50 -25.67 28.29
CA ARG A 73 -3.73 -24.24 27.98
C ARG A 73 -2.41 -23.46 27.86
N ARG A 74 -1.47 -23.69 28.78
CA ARG A 74 -0.14 -23.07 28.72
C ARG A 74 0.63 -23.52 27.47
N ALA A 75 0.62 -24.80 27.15
CA ALA A 75 1.26 -25.33 25.95
C ALA A 75 0.68 -24.71 24.67
N THR A 76 -0.65 -24.60 24.56
CA THR A 76 -1.31 -23.94 23.40
C THR A 76 -0.93 -22.46 23.30
N ALA A 77 -0.90 -21.72 24.42
CA ALA A 77 -0.52 -20.31 24.42
C ALA A 77 0.95 -20.12 24.01
N LEU A 78 1.87 -20.95 24.52
CA LEU A 78 3.28 -20.92 24.13
C LEU A 78 3.48 -21.27 22.67
N PHE A 79 2.76 -22.28 22.16
CA PHE A 79 2.79 -22.64 20.75
C PHE A 79 2.30 -21.50 19.85
N ALA A 80 1.16 -20.88 20.20
CA ALA A 80 0.63 -19.73 19.46
C ALA A 80 1.62 -18.57 19.46
N ALA A 81 2.21 -18.23 20.61
CA ALA A 81 3.22 -17.18 20.71
C ALA A 81 4.47 -17.49 19.87
N GLY A 82 4.96 -18.73 19.89
CA GLY A 82 6.09 -19.18 19.08
C GLY A 82 5.79 -19.09 17.58
N LEU A 83 4.61 -19.54 17.15
CA LEU A 83 4.17 -19.45 15.76
C LEU A 83 4.05 -17.99 15.30
N THR A 84 3.40 -17.14 16.09
CA THR A 84 3.27 -15.70 15.80
C THR A 84 4.64 -15.03 15.68
N THR A 85 5.57 -15.34 16.59
CA THR A 85 6.94 -14.82 16.54
C THR A 85 7.66 -15.28 15.28
N CYS A 86 7.55 -16.56 14.92
CA CYS A 86 8.15 -17.11 13.71
C CYS A 86 7.61 -16.41 12.46
N VAL A 87 6.28 -16.24 12.34
CA VAL A 87 5.64 -15.53 11.23
C VAL A 87 6.09 -14.06 11.16
N ALA A 88 6.16 -13.37 12.31
CA ALA A 88 6.61 -11.98 12.38
C ALA A 88 8.07 -11.83 11.91
N VAL A 89 8.96 -12.70 12.38
CA VAL A 89 10.38 -12.71 12.01
C VAL A 89 10.55 -13.01 10.52
N LEU A 90 9.91 -14.09 10.03
CA LEU A 90 9.95 -14.46 8.61
C LEU A 90 9.43 -13.32 7.74
N GLY A 91 8.26 -12.76 8.04
CA GLY A 91 7.72 -11.62 7.31
C GLY A 91 8.66 -10.41 7.32
N SER A 92 9.31 -10.12 8.45
CA SER A 92 10.24 -8.99 8.58
C SER A 92 11.51 -9.15 7.72
N VAL A 93 11.97 -10.38 7.50
CA VAL A 93 13.19 -10.63 6.72
C VAL A 93 12.94 -10.95 5.25
N THR A 94 11.74 -11.43 4.89
CA THR A 94 11.42 -11.81 3.50
C THR A 94 10.42 -10.90 2.81
N VAL A 95 9.39 -10.40 3.52
CA VAL A 95 8.27 -9.67 2.92
C VAL A 95 8.42 -8.16 3.08
N PHE A 96 8.78 -7.71 4.28
CA PHE A 96 8.75 -6.28 4.64
C PHE A 96 10.09 -5.56 4.41
N ARG A 97 11.04 -6.22 3.74
CA ARG A 97 12.26 -5.55 3.28
C ARG A 97 11.97 -4.79 1.99
N PRO A 98 12.27 -3.48 1.92
CA PRO A 98 12.19 -2.75 0.67
C PRO A 98 13.02 -3.47 -0.39
N MET A 99 12.42 -3.78 -1.53
CA MET A 99 13.18 -4.32 -2.65
C MET A 99 14.19 -3.27 -3.13
N PRO A 100 15.42 -3.67 -3.48
CA PRO A 100 16.34 -2.76 -4.15
C PRO A 100 15.64 -2.15 -5.37
N ALA A 101 15.80 -0.84 -5.56
CA ALA A 101 15.34 -0.21 -6.78
C ALA A 101 16.15 -0.81 -7.94
N PRO A 102 15.51 -1.44 -8.94
CA PRO A 102 16.23 -1.95 -10.09
C PRO A 102 16.93 -0.79 -10.79
N ASP A 103 18.15 -1.02 -11.27
CA ASP A 103 18.84 -0.05 -12.12
C ASP A 103 17.95 0.26 -13.31
N ALA A 104 17.51 1.52 -13.39
CA ALA A 104 16.84 2.01 -14.56
C ALA A 104 17.90 2.01 -15.66
N GLY A 105 17.91 0.97 -16.51
CA GLY A 105 18.88 0.80 -17.59
C GLY A 105 18.90 2.01 -18.57
N PRO A 106 19.39 1.86 -19.81
CA PRO A 106 19.45 3.00 -20.73
C PRO A 106 18.08 3.67 -20.91
N VAL A 107 18.06 5.00 -20.95
CA VAL A 107 16.82 5.78 -21.08
C VAL A 107 16.17 5.45 -22.43
N PRO A 108 14.92 4.94 -22.47
CA PRO A 108 14.24 4.67 -23.72
C PRO A 108 14.06 5.94 -24.55
N GLN A 109 14.00 5.77 -25.87
CA GLN A 109 13.77 6.90 -26.78
C GLN A 109 12.45 7.60 -26.46
N GLY A 110 12.47 8.94 -26.46
CA GLY A 110 11.29 9.77 -26.22
C GLY A 110 10.98 10.03 -24.74
N VAL A 111 11.73 9.44 -23.80
CA VAL A 111 11.62 9.79 -22.38
C VAL A 111 12.33 11.11 -22.10
N GLN A 112 11.60 12.06 -21.55
CA GLN A 112 12.07 13.37 -21.11
C GLN A 112 11.82 13.53 -19.60
N TYR A 113 12.37 14.60 -19.02
CA TYR A 113 12.25 14.84 -17.57
C TYR A 113 11.79 16.27 -17.30
N TRP A 114 10.74 16.41 -16.51
CA TRP A 114 10.43 17.66 -15.83
C TRP A 114 11.16 17.72 -14.49
N ARG A 115 11.39 18.93 -13.99
CA ARG A 115 11.91 19.17 -12.64
C ARG A 115 10.85 19.81 -11.75
N THR A 116 10.67 19.25 -10.56
CA THR A 116 9.80 19.84 -9.53
C THR A 116 10.52 21.01 -8.85
N PRO A 117 9.79 21.93 -8.18
CA PRO A 117 10.41 22.95 -7.34
C PRO A 117 11.31 22.39 -6.24
N ALA A 118 11.03 21.16 -5.76
CA ALA A 118 11.86 20.45 -4.80
C ALA A 118 13.13 19.82 -5.42
N GLY A 119 13.30 19.91 -6.74
CA GLY A 119 14.47 19.40 -7.48
C GLY A 119 14.31 17.97 -8.00
N ASP A 120 13.17 17.33 -7.75
CA ASP A 120 12.89 15.97 -8.22
C ASP A 120 12.71 15.91 -9.72
N ARG A 121 12.96 14.73 -10.30
CA ARG A 121 12.75 14.48 -11.72
C ARG A 121 11.47 13.68 -11.90
N LEU A 122 10.63 14.13 -12.84
CA LEU A 122 9.46 13.41 -13.31
C LEU A 122 9.70 12.95 -14.74
N ALA A 123 9.93 11.65 -14.93
CA ALA A 123 10.10 11.05 -16.24
C ALA A 123 8.77 11.01 -16.97
N HIS A 124 8.76 11.43 -18.24
CA HIS A 124 7.54 11.45 -19.03
C HIS A 124 7.81 11.14 -20.50
N VAL A 125 6.72 10.82 -21.18
CA VAL A 125 6.66 10.71 -22.63
C VAL A 125 5.55 11.62 -23.13
N HIS A 126 5.74 12.14 -24.34
CA HIS A 126 4.77 12.99 -25.02
C HIS A 126 4.47 12.39 -26.38
N GLN A 127 3.18 12.25 -26.68
CA GLN A 127 2.67 11.94 -28.00
C GLN A 127 1.97 13.20 -28.53
N PRO A 128 2.53 13.87 -29.55
CA PRO A 128 1.94 15.08 -30.10
C PRO A 128 0.61 14.80 -30.78
N ALA A 129 -0.27 15.79 -30.76
CA ALA A 129 -1.52 15.79 -31.51
C ALA A 129 -1.28 15.62 -33.02
N ALA A 130 -2.15 14.85 -33.68
CA ALA A 130 -2.23 14.84 -35.14
C ALA A 130 -2.98 16.10 -35.64
N GLY A 131 -2.38 16.81 -36.60
CA GLY A 131 -2.99 18.00 -37.19
C GLY A 131 -2.97 19.21 -36.26
N THR A 132 -4.04 20.00 -36.24
CA THR A 132 -4.16 21.17 -35.34
C THR A 132 -4.50 20.70 -33.92
N PRO A 133 -3.66 21.00 -32.91
CA PRO A 133 -3.91 20.55 -31.55
C PRO A 133 -5.19 21.14 -30.96
N ARG A 134 -5.94 20.30 -30.24
CA ARG A 134 -7.03 20.74 -29.38
C ARG A 134 -6.48 21.54 -28.20
N PRO A 135 -7.24 22.51 -27.67
CA PRO A 135 -6.73 23.45 -26.66
C PRO A 135 -6.46 22.83 -25.29
N THR A 136 -7.03 21.66 -24.98
CA THR A 136 -6.91 21.01 -23.66
C THR A 136 -6.14 19.70 -23.81
N PRO A 137 -4.89 19.61 -23.31
CA PRO A 137 -4.11 18.38 -23.39
C PRO A 137 -4.61 17.32 -22.41
N VAL A 138 -4.21 16.07 -22.66
CA VAL A 138 -4.54 14.91 -21.83
C VAL A 138 -3.30 14.47 -21.06
N ILE A 139 -3.46 14.21 -19.77
CA ILE A 139 -2.42 13.63 -18.92
C ILE A 139 -2.90 12.27 -18.40
N PHE A 140 -2.15 11.22 -18.70
CA PHE A 140 -2.37 9.89 -18.16
C PHE A 140 -1.60 9.69 -16.86
N LEU A 141 -2.32 9.22 -15.83
CA LEU A 141 -1.77 8.85 -14.52
C LEU A 141 -1.87 7.33 -14.38
N HIS A 142 -0.73 6.65 -14.41
CA HIS A 142 -0.67 5.20 -14.25
C HIS A 142 -1.08 4.79 -12.83
N GLY A 143 -1.50 3.53 -12.66
CA GLY A 143 -1.82 2.97 -11.35
C GLY A 143 -0.65 2.39 -10.59
N GLY A 144 -1.02 1.61 -9.56
CA GLY A 144 -0.16 1.10 -8.49
C GLY A 144 0.42 2.21 -7.62
N PRO A 145 0.72 1.98 -6.34
CA PRO A 145 1.84 2.69 -5.76
C PRO A 145 3.14 2.06 -6.27
N GLY A 146 3.97 2.82 -6.96
CA GLY A 146 5.34 2.44 -7.30
C GLY A 146 5.57 1.67 -8.61
N THR A 147 4.52 1.28 -9.34
CA THR A 147 4.68 0.70 -10.69
C THR A 147 5.00 1.81 -11.70
N PRO A 148 5.97 1.62 -12.62
CA PRO A 148 6.22 2.56 -13.71
C PRO A 148 5.03 2.63 -14.67
N GLY A 149 4.91 3.75 -15.39
CA GLY A 149 4.10 3.80 -16.60
C GLY A 149 4.75 3.01 -17.74
N GLU A 150 3.94 2.54 -18.68
CA GLU A 150 4.39 1.82 -19.89
C GLU A 150 4.45 2.74 -21.12
N GLY A 151 4.93 3.98 -20.92
CA GLY A 151 4.86 5.03 -21.94
C GLY A 151 3.42 5.49 -22.21
N VAL A 152 3.12 5.87 -23.45
CA VAL A 152 1.77 6.35 -23.83
C VAL A 152 0.84 5.15 -24.04
N PRO A 153 -0.25 5.03 -23.26
CA PRO A 153 -1.21 3.93 -23.41
C PRO A 153 -1.83 3.91 -24.81
N ARG A 154 -2.37 2.74 -25.22
CA ARG A 154 -3.07 2.61 -26.52
C ARG A 154 -4.20 3.64 -26.68
N ALA A 155 -4.96 3.90 -25.61
CA ALA A 155 -5.98 4.94 -25.59
C ALA A 155 -5.39 6.35 -25.81
N GLY A 156 -4.22 6.63 -25.23
CA GLY A 156 -3.49 7.88 -25.46
C GLY A 156 -3.08 8.06 -26.92
N ARG A 157 -2.60 7.01 -27.58
CA ARG A 157 -2.28 7.07 -29.02
C ARG A 157 -3.52 7.36 -29.88
N ALA A 158 -4.68 6.81 -29.53
CA ALA A 158 -5.94 7.12 -30.20
C ALA A 158 -6.38 8.56 -29.97
N LEU A 159 -6.21 9.10 -28.76
CA LEU A 159 -6.50 10.50 -28.45
C LEU A 159 -5.56 11.45 -29.20
N ALA A 160 -4.28 11.10 -29.32
CA ALA A 160 -3.33 11.86 -30.13
C ALA A 160 -3.75 11.92 -31.60
N ALA A 161 -4.16 10.78 -32.17
CA ALA A 161 -4.72 10.72 -33.53
C ALA A 161 -6.02 11.54 -33.68
N ALA A 162 -6.77 11.76 -32.60
CA ALA A 162 -7.96 12.60 -32.55
C ALA A 162 -7.67 14.10 -32.28
N GLY A 163 -6.38 14.49 -32.27
CA GLY A 163 -5.93 15.88 -32.15
C GLY A 163 -5.64 16.35 -30.73
N PHE A 164 -5.51 15.48 -29.73
CA PHE A 164 -5.09 15.87 -28.38
C PHE A 164 -3.58 15.76 -28.21
N ASP A 165 -2.94 16.73 -27.55
CA ASP A 165 -1.61 16.51 -27.00
C ASP A 165 -1.71 15.58 -25.79
N VAL A 166 -0.95 14.48 -25.80
CA VAL A 166 -1.04 13.44 -24.78
C VAL A 166 0.28 13.27 -24.06
N TYR A 167 0.24 13.42 -22.74
CA TYR A 167 1.36 13.20 -21.84
C TYR A 167 1.08 11.99 -20.95
N ALA A 168 2.12 11.21 -20.67
CA ALA A 168 2.11 10.19 -19.63
C ALA A 168 3.42 10.31 -18.86
N TYR A 169 3.35 10.28 -17.53
CA TYR A 169 4.54 10.40 -16.70
C TYR A 169 4.56 9.39 -15.57
N ASP A 170 5.78 8.99 -15.22
CA ASP A 170 6.04 8.19 -14.02
C ASP A 170 5.82 9.09 -12.81
N GLN A 171 4.85 8.76 -11.96
CA GLN A 171 4.64 9.50 -10.71
C GLN A 171 5.85 9.37 -9.80
N THR A 172 6.09 10.34 -8.90
CA THR A 172 7.18 10.24 -7.91
C THR A 172 7.15 8.90 -7.19
N GLY A 173 8.29 8.22 -7.12
CA GLY A 173 8.43 6.87 -6.56
C GLY A 173 8.34 5.74 -7.59
N SER A 174 7.86 6.04 -8.80
CA SER A 174 7.69 5.08 -9.87
C SER A 174 8.75 5.21 -10.97
N GLY A 175 9.07 4.08 -11.60
CA GLY A 175 9.89 4.03 -12.82
C GLY A 175 11.18 4.82 -12.75
N ARG A 176 11.29 5.81 -13.64
CA ARG A 176 12.47 6.67 -13.80
C ARG A 176 12.35 8.02 -13.09
N SER A 177 11.22 8.28 -12.45
CA SER A 177 11.05 9.45 -11.59
C SER A 177 11.81 9.29 -10.28
N THR A 178 12.07 10.41 -9.60
CA THR A 178 12.78 10.39 -8.32
C THR A 178 12.05 9.50 -7.31
N ARG A 179 12.82 8.66 -6.61
CA ARG A 179 12.38 7.93 -5.43
C ARG A 179 12.83 8.72 -4.20
N LEU A 180 11.88 9.04 -3.34
CA LEU A 180 12.12 9.74 -2.09
C LEU A 180 12.75 8.80 -1.08
N GLY A 181 13.63 9.35 -0.23
CA GLY A 181 14.31 8.59 0.82
C GLY A 181 13.40 8.23 1.99
N ASP A 182 12.33 8.99 2.21
CA ASP A 182 11.35 8.74 3.26
C ASP A 182 9.99 8.37 2.65
N VAL A 183 9.43 7.26 3.12
CA VAL A 183 8.12 6.80 2.66
C VAL A 183 6.98 7.74 3.08
N ARG A 184 7.18 8.51 4.15
CA ARG A 184 6.19 9.49 4.65
C ARG A 184 5.98 10.66 3.69
N ASP A 185 6.92 10.88 2.79
CA ASP A 185 6.83 11.95 1.80
C ASP A 185 5.92 11.59 0.61
N TYR A 186 5.56 10.31 0.42
CA TYR A 186 4.59 9.88 -0.59
C TYR A 186 3.16 10.18 -0.16
N THR A 187 2.81 11.47 -0.20
CA THR A 187 1.46 11.95 0.12
C THR A 187 0.67 12.28 -1.14
N VAL A 188 -0.66 12.17 -1.06
CA VAL A 188 -1.55 12.63 -2.14
C VAL A 188 -1.32 14.11 -2.45
N ALA A 189 -1.11 14.94 -1.43
CA ALA A 189 -0.82 16.36 -1.60
C ALA A 189 0.44 16.60 -2.45
N ARG A 190 1.48 15.80 -2.26
CA ARG A 190 2.70 15.86 -3.07
C ARG A 190 2.45 15.43 -4.51
N HIS A 191 1.70 14.35 -4.73
CA HIS A 191 1.32 13.93 -6.09
C HIS A 191 0.50 14.99 -6.82
N VAL A 192 -0.41 15.70 -6.12
CA VAL A 192 -1.14 16.83 -6.67
C VAL A 192 -0.22 17.99 -7.02
N ALA A 193 0.78 18.30 -6.17
CA ALA A 193 1.76 19.35 -6.44
C ALA A 193 2.67 19.00 -7.65
N ASP A 194 3.05 17.73 -7.77
CA ASP A 194 3.79 17.21 -8.92
C ASP A 194 2.94 17.36 -10.21
N LEU A 195 1.67 16.98 -10.16
CA LEU A 195 0.74 17.12 -11.29
C LEU A 195 0.55 18.58 -11.70
N ASP A 196 0.44 19.50 -10.75
CA ASP A 196 0.33 20.92 -11.05
C ASP A 196 1.64 21.49 -11.64
N THR A 197 2.80 20.97 -11.22
CA THR A 197 4.08 21.26 -11.87
C THR A 197 4.06 20.81 -13.32
N VAL A 198 3.61 19.59 -13.61
CA VAL A 198 3.48 19.07 -14.98
C VAL A 198 2.55 19.96 -15.80
N ARG A 199 1.36 20.28 -15.27
CA ARG A 199 0.37 21.14 -15.93
C ARG A 199 0.96 22.50 -16.31
N ARG A 200 1.70 23.14 -15.40
CA ARG A 200 2.37 24.42 -15.68
C ARG A 200 3.51 24.27 -16.69
N ALA A 201 4.29 23.19 -16.60
CA ALA A 201 5.41 22.94 -17.51
C ALA A 201 4.96 22.76 -18.97
N ILE A 202 3.78 22.21 -19.21
CA ILE A 202 3.17 22.10 -20.54
C ILE A 202 2.37 23.34 -20.95
N GLY A 203 2.36 24.40 -20.14
CA GLY A 203 1.66 25.65 -20.44
C GLY A 203 0.13 25.56 -20.40
N ALA A 204 -0.44 24.52 -19.79
CA ALA A 204 -1.88 24.26 -19.84
C ALA A 204 -2.63 24.95 -18.68
N GLN A 205 -3.69 25.69 -18.99
CA GLN A 205 -4.60 26.21 -17.95
C GLN A 205 -5.52 25.12 -17.39
N ARG A 206 -5.96 24.20 -18.25
CA ARG A 206 -6.81 23.06 -17.92
C ARG A 206 -6.26 21.82 -18.61
N VAL A 207 -6.50 20.66 -18.02
CA VAL A 207 -6.08 19.36 -18.54
C VAL A 207 -7.23 18.37 -18.42
N ILE A 208 -7.24 17.36 -19.29
CA ILE A 208 -8.06 16.16 -19.13
C ILE A 208 -7.18 15.14 -18.41
N LEU A 209 -7.60 14.69 -17.22
CA LEU A 209 -6.89 13.66 -16.48
C LEU A 209 -7.51 12.30 -16.78
N VAL A 210 -6.67 11.33 -17.11
CA VAL A 210 -7.05 9.93 -17.24
C VAL A 210 -6.24 9.12 -16.24
N GLY A 211 -6.87 8.82 -15.10
CA GLY A 211 -6.27 8.03 -14.03
C GLY A 211 -6.63 6.56 -14.11
N GLN A 212 -5.71 5.69 -13.66
CA GLN A 212 -5.96 4.27 -13.45
C GLN A 212 -5.56 3.90 -12.02
N SER A 213 -6.44 3.23 -11.26
CA SER A 213 -6.16 2.77 -9.90
C SER A 213 -5.62 3.91 -9.01
N TRP A 214 -4.39 3.83 -8.47
CA TRP A 214 -3.77 4.89 -7.66
C TRP A 214 -3.74 6.26 -8.37
N GLY A 215 -3.67 6.28 -9.70
CA GLY A 215 -3.70 7.52 -10.46
C GLY A 215 -5.08 8.18 -10.59
N ALA A 216 -6.16 7.54 -10.12
CA ALA A 216 -7.52 8.07 -10.14
C ALA A 216 -7.92 8.62 -8.75
#